data_AF-A0AAQ4EUH5-F1
#
_entry.id   AF-A0AAQ4EUH5-F1
#
_cell.length_a   1.000
_cell.length_b   1.000
_cell.length_c   1.000
_cell.angle_alpha   90.00
_cell.angle_beta   90.00
_cell.angle_gamma   90.00
#
_symmetry.space_group_name_H-M   'P 1'
#
loop_
_entity.id
_entity.type
_entity.pdbx_description
1 polymer ?
#
loop_
_entity_poly.entity_id
_entity_poly.type
_entity_poly.pdbx_seq_one_letter_code
_entity_poly.pdbx_strand_id
1 'polypeptide(L)'
;MTTETTTETESTTTEWTTESTTESTTETTALGFTDTPESTTLDFEEAIDGFVKDISKRMGPFASLILSDENITEDCSGALLKVMLGLRSKSPWALLMLDANARPASGTLNGATGSYGDYEECLDVHHQPSNGDAAIYGQYCTLFMTLPLGFARKSAQRMQKDGYFLGRRSPDFFSSDARSYFKGQRLGLCLPQLCTIDDVRRMISLTLDPYGFKHHVSGCDSILNEERGWNPIRIGMV
;
A
#
# COMPACT_ATOMS: atom_id res chain seq x y z
N MET A 1 55.00 21.46 56.81
CA MET A 1 54.29 21.15 58.07
C MET A 1 52.82 21.05 57.72
N THR A 2 52.11 19.95 57.91
CA THR A 2 52.50 18.58 58.31
C THR A 2 51.37 17.62 57.87
N THR A 3 51.67 16.33 57.72
CA THR A 3 50.71 15.25 57.40
C THR A 3 49.71 15.00 58.56
N GLU A 4 48.50 14.46 58.40
CA GLU A 4 48.11 13.02 58.24
C GLU A 4 46.55 12.88 58.23
N THR A 5 45.84 11.77 57.93
CA THR A 5 46.03 10.52 57.11
C THR A 5 44.66 9.76 57.03
N THR A 6 44.30 9.17 55.87
CA THR A 6 43.28 8.09 55.57
C THR A 6 41.79 8.14 55.99
N THR A 7 40.90 7.86 55.02
CA THR A 7 40.20 6.54 54.92
C THR A 7 39.86 6.17 53.47
N GLU A 8 40.07 4.91 53.09
CA GLU A 8 39.72 4.33 51.77
C GLU A 8 38.34 3.66 51.79
N THR A 9 37.73 3.43 50.63
CA THR A 9 36.86 2.28 50.39
C THR A 9 36.93 1.86 48.92
N GLU A 10 37.11 0.57 48.66
CA GLU A 10 37.43 -0.01 47.36
C GLU A 10 36.23 -0.16 46.40
N SER A 11 36.58 -0.38 45.13
CA SER A 11 35.72 -0.91 44.08
C SER A 11 35.26 -2.35 44.34
N THR A 12 34.07 -2.73 43.85
CA THR A 12 33.85 -4.11 43.37
C THR A 12 32.82 -4.18 42.26
N THR A 13 33.24 -4.70 41.10
CA THR A 13 32.36 -5.30 40.09
C THR A 13 31.83 -6.64 40.59
N THR A 14 30.57 -6.98 40.32
CA THR A 14 30.04 -8.31 40.65
C THR A 14 29.43 -8.97 39.41
N GLU A 15 29.87 -10.20 39.16
CA GLU A 15 29.29 -11.13 38.19
C GLU A 15 27.83 -11.45 38.51
N TRP A 16 27.05 -11.76 37.48
CA TRP A 16 25.75 -12.44 37.64
C TRP A 16 25.93 -13.93 37.39
N THR A 17 26.10 -14.68 38.48
CA THR A 17 26.10 -16.14 38.47
C THR A 17 24.68 -16.70 38.29
N THR A 18 24.55 -17.69 37.42
CA THR A 18 23.34 -18.51 37.27
C THR A 18 23.23 -19.56 38.37
N GLU A 19 22.11 -19.61 39.10
CA GLU A 19 21.59 -20.87 39.66
C GLU A 19 20.06 -20.81 39.88
N SER A 20 19.46 -21.92 40.30
CA SER A 20 18.25 -22.43 39.63
C SER A 20 16.97 -22.53 40.47
N THR A 21 15.84 -22.42 39.76
CA THR A 21 14.57 -23.09 40.02
C THR A 21 13.78 -22.75 41.29
N THR A 22 12.60 -22.15 41.09
CA THR A 22 11.38 -22.67 41.70
C THR A 22 10.25 -22.57 40.66
N GLU A 23 9.66 -23.70 40.29
CA GLU A 23 8.53 -23.73 39.36
C GLU A 23 7.31 -23.08 40.02
N SER A 24 6.76 -22.05 39.37
CA SER A 24 5.42 -21.55 39.67
C SER A 24 4.53 -21.78 38.46
N THR A 25 3.77 -22.87 38.51
CA THR A 25 2.83 -23.29 37.47
C THR A 25 1.72 -22.26 37.35
N THR A 26 1.94 -21.23 36.53
CA THR A 26 0.89 -20.31 36.14
C THR A 26 0.11 -20.98 35.02
N GLU A 27 -1.14 -21.37 35.31
CA GLU A 27 -2.06 -21.93 34.33
C GLU A 27 -2.30 -20.89 33.22
N THR A 28 -1.53 -21.02 32.13
CA THR A 28 -1.87 -20.34 30.89
C THR A 28 -3.11 -21.04 30.35
N THR A 29 -4.29 -20.46 30.60
CA THR A 29 -5.53 -20.88 29.94
C THR A 29 -5.36 -20.61 28.45
N ALA A 30 -4.80 -21.59 27.73
CA ALA A 30 -4.78 -21.58 26.29
C ALA A 30 -6.22 -21.45 25.82
N LEU A 31 -6.52 -20.40 25.06
CA LEU A 31 -7.75 -20.31 24.27
C LEU A 31 -7.63 -21.38 23.19
N GLY A 32 -7.97 -22.62 23.56
CA GLY A 32 -8.01 -23.76 22.66
C GLY A 32 -9.08 -23.50 21.61
N PHE A 33 -8.66 -23.01 20.45
CA PHE A 33 -9.48 -23.02 19.25
C PHE A 33 -9.64 -24.50 18.87
N THR A 34 -10.74 -25.11 19.31
CA THR A 34 -11.07 -26.48 18.93
C THR A 34 -11.54 -26.44 17.49
N ASP A 35 -10.71 -26.95 16.57
CA ASP A 35 -11.09 -27.17 15.18
C ASP A 35 -12.23 -28.18 15.10
N THR A 36 -13.47 -27.69 15.23
CA THR A 36 -14.64 -28.44 14.80
C THR A 36 -14.55 -28.61 13.29
N PRO A 37 -14.72 -29.82 12.73
CA PRO A 37 -14.65 -30.03 11.29
C PRO A 37 -15.69 -29.15 10.60
N GLU A 38 -15.21 -28.17 9.83
CA GLU A 38 -16.07 -27.18 9.19
C GLU A 38 -16.89 -27.86 8.09
N SER A 39 -18.18 -28.08 8.38
CA SER A 39 -19.13 -28.69 7.45
C SER A 39 -19.65 -27.65 6.44
N THR A 40 -18.74 -27.04 5.69
CA THR A 40 -19.07 -26.09 4.61
C THR A 40 -19.52 -26.84 3.36
N THR A 41 -20.64 -26.41 2.79
CA THR A 41 -21.21 -26.96 1.55
C THR A 41 -20.66 -26.31 0.28
N LEU A 42 -19.78 -25.32 0.44
CA LEU A 42 -19.14 -24.55 -0.61
C LEU A 42 -17.65 -24.48 -0.30
N ASP A 43 -16.83 -24.87 -1.27
CA ASP A 43 -15.38 -24.74 -1.16
C ASP A 43 -14.98 -23.27 -1.37
N PHE A 44 -14.30 -22.70 -0.38
CA PHE A 44 -13.84 -21.31 -0.43
C PHE A 44 -12.71 -21.13 -1.45
N GLU A 45 -11.88 -22.14 -1.70
CA GLU A 45 -10.84 -22.09 -2.72
C GLU A 45 -11.44 -22.07 -4.13
N GLU A 46 -12.50 -22.84 -4.39
CA GLU A 46 -13.22 -22.80 -5.67
C GLU A 46 -13.88 -21.43 -5.90
N ALA A 47 -14.47 -20.84 -4.84
CA ALA A 47 -15.03 -19.49 -4.89
C ALA A 47 -13.97 -18.43 -5.20
N ILE A 48 -12.78 -18.52 -4.59
CA ILE A 48 -11.62 -17.66 -4.89
C ILE A 48 -11.17 -17.87 -6.33
N ASP A 49 -11.02 -19.11 -6.81
CA ASP A 49 -10.52 -19.39 -8.16
C ASP A 49 -11.48 -18.89 -9.25
N GLY A 50 -12.79 -19.01 -9.02
CA GLY A 50 -13.82 -18.38 -9.85
C GLY A 50 -13.67 -16.86 -9.91
N PHE A 51 -13.51 -16.22 -8.75
CA PHE A 51 -13.33 -14.77 -8.62
C PHE A 51 -12.04 -14.27 -9.28
N VAL A 52 -10.91 -14.92 -9.02
CA VAL A 52 -9.60 -14.61 -9.63
C VAL A 52 -9.66 -14.74 -11.15
N LYS A 53 -10.33 -15.79 -11.66
CA LYS A 53 -10.53 -16.01 -13.10
C LYS A 53 -11.37 -14.89 -13.74
N ASP A 54 -12.41 -14.41 -13.07
CA ASP A 54 -13.27 -13.35 -13.60
C ASP A 54 -12.65 -11.95 -13.48
N ILE A 55 -11.86 -11.67 -12.44
CA ILE A 55 -11.00 -10.48 -12.38
C ILE A 55 -9.98 -10.53 -13.52
N SER A 56 -9.28 -11.65 -13.70
CA SER A 56 -8.24 -11.80 -14.73
C SER A 56 -8.77 -11.52 -16.13
N LYS A 57 -9.98 -12.00 -16.47
CA LYS A 57 -10.64 -11.68 -17.76
C LYS A 57 -10.91 -10.19 -17.93
N ARG A 58 -11.33 -9.49 -16.87
CA ARG A 58 -11.66 -8.05 -16.90
C ARG A 58 -10.42 -7.15 -16.92
N MET A 59 -9.35 -7.59 -16.25
CA MET A 59 -8.07 -6.88 -16.20
C MET A 59 -7.19 -7.15 -17.44
N GLY A 60 -7.41 -8.26 -18.16
CA GLY A 60 -6.66 -8.65 -19.35
C GLY A 60 -6.42 -7.54 -20.39
N PRO A 61 -7.43 -6.73 -20.79
CA PRO A 61 -7.23 -5.62 -21.71
C PRO A 61 -6.29 -4.53 -21.18
N PHE A 62 -6.35 -4.21 -19.88
CA PHE A 62 -5.47 -3.23 -19.24
C PHE A 62 -4.04 -3.78 -19.10
N ALA A 63 -3.91 -5.05 -18.71
CA ALA A 63 -2.62 -5.75 -18.69
C ALA A 63 -1.98 -5.77 -20.08
N SER A 64 -2.75 -6.08 -21.14
CA SER A 64 -2.27 -6.04 -22.52
C SER A 64 -1.82 -4.64 -22.94
N LEU A 65 -2.54 -3.58 -22.55
CA LEU A 65 -2.17 -2.20 -22.86
C LEU A 65 -0.83 -1.81 -22.21
N ILE A 66 -0.62 -2.19 -20.95
CA ILE A 66 0.62 -1.92 -20.21
C ILE A 66 1.79 -2.75 -20.75
N LEU A 67 1.59 -4.05 -20.96
CA LEU A 67 2.65 -4.97 -21.41
C LEU A 67 3.03 -4.81 -22.89
N SER A 68 2.28 -4.01 -23.68
CA SER A 68 2.55 -3.75 -25.10
C SER A 68 3.00 -2.31 -25.37
N ASP A 69 3.21 -1.48 -24.35
CA ASP A 69 3.67 -0.10 -24.55
C ASP A 69 5.20 -0.02 -24.63
N GLU A 70 5.70 0.44 -25.78
CA GLU A 70 7.15 0.55 -26.07
C GLU A 70 7.90 1.52 -25.15
N ASN A 71 7.20 2.36 -24.37
CA ASN A 71 7.79 3.32 -23.43
C ASN A 71 7.86 2.76 -22.01
N ILE A 72 7.50 1.49 -21.78
CA ILE A 72 7.65 0.79 -20.51
C ILE A 72 8.82 -0.18 -20.63
N THR A 73 9.72 -0.18 -19.63
CA THR A 73 10.91 -1.03 -19.62
C THR A 73 10.57 -2.52 -19.61
N GLU A 74 11.41 -3.33 -20.26
CA GLU A 74 11.31 -4.81 -20.27
C GLU A 74 11.40 -5.39 -18.85
N ASP A 75 12.22 -4.79 -17.99
CA ASP A 75 12.34 -5.15 -16.57
C ASP A 75 11.05 -4.89 -15.78
N CYS A 76 10.42 -3.72 -15.95
CA CYS A 76 9.15 -3.38 -15.32
C CYS A 76 8.02 -4.30 -15.78
N SER A 77 7.86 -4.45 -17.10
CA SER A 77 6.80 -5.30 -17.69
C SER A 77 6.99 -6.78 -17.32
N GLY A 78 8.22 -7.29 -17.32
CA GLY A 78 8.57 -8.63 -16.84
C GLY A 78 8.30 -8.84 -15.35
N ALA A 79 8.60 -7.84 -14.51
CA ALA A 79 8.30 -7.88 -13.07
C ALA A 79 6.79 -7.84 -12.80
N LEU A 80 6.03 -6.99 -13.51
CA LEU A 80 4.57 -6.93 -13.42
C LEU A 80 3.91 -8.24 -13.86
N LEU A 81 4.42 -8.89 -14.92
CA LEU A 81 3.95 -10.21 -15.33
C LEU A 81 4.20 -11.25 -14.22
N LYS A 82 5.36 -11.21 -13.55
CA LYS A 82 5.66 -12.07 -12.39
C LYS A 82 4.72 -11.80 -11.21
N VAL A 83 4.38 -10.54 -10.92
CA VAL A 83 3.36 -10.19 -9.92
C VAL A 83 1.99 -10.76 -10.30
N MET A 84 1.55 -10.63 -11.55
CA MET A 84 0.28 -11.19 -12.02
C MET A 84 0.23 -12.72 -11.93
N LEU A 85 1.33 -13.41 -12.27
CA LEU A 85 1.46 -14.86 -12.11
C LEU A 85 1.44 -15.25 -10.63
N GLY A 86 2.16 -14.52 -9.78
CA GLY A 86 2.20 -14.71 -8.33
C GLY A 86 0.84 -14.50 -7.65
N LEU A 87 0.03 -13.54 -8.11
CA LEU A 87 -1.34 -13.35 -7.66
C LEU A 87 -2.23 -14.51 -8.08
N ARG A 88 -2.10 -14.99 -9.33
CA ARG A 88 -2.85 -16.14 -9.82
C ARG A 88 -2.49 -17.44 -9.08
N SER A 89 -1.25 -17.59 -8.62
CA SER A 89 -0.81 -18.71 -7.80
C SER A 89 -0.96 -18.49 -6.29
N LYS A 90 -1.68 -17.43 -5.86
CA LYS A 90 -1.91 -17.08 -4.44
C LYS A 90 -0.62 -16.97 -3.61
N SER A 91 0.49 -16.58 -4.23
CA SER A 91 1.79 -16.52 -3.55
C SER A 91 1.84 -15.39 -2.50
N PRO A 92 2.40 -15.62 -1.30
CA PRO A 92 2.33 -14.64 -0.20
C PRO A 92 2.90 -13.26 -0.56
N TRP A 93 4.08 -13.20 -1.19
CA TRP A 93 4.73 -11.94 -1.56
C TRP A 93 3.89 -11.09 -2.52
N ALA A 94 3.18 -11.72 -3.45
CA ALA A 94 2.33 -11.01 -4.41
C ALA A 94 1.00 -10.55 -3.77
N LEU A 95 0.48 -11.33 -2.81
CA LEU A 95 -0.69 -10.94 -2.02
C LEU A 95 -0.39 -9.74 -1.10
N LEU A 96 0.75 -9.75 -0.40
CA LEU A 96 1.24 -8.61 0.40
C LEU A 96 1.42 -7.35 -0.48
N MET A 97 2.05 -7.49 -1.65
CA MET A 97 2.19 -6.38 -2.61
C MET A 97 0.82 -5.82 -3.04
N LEU A 98 -0.20 -6.66 -3.19
CA LEU A 98 -1.55 -6.23 -3.54
C LEU A 98 -2.33 -5.62 -2.35
N ASP A 99 -2.15 -6.10 -1.12
CA ASP A 99 -2.87 -5.56 0.04
C ASP A 99 -2.31 -4.20 0.47
N ALA A 100 -1.00 -4.02 0.37
CA ALA A 100 -0.30 -2.75 0.60
C ALA A 100 -0.75 -1.60 -0.33
N ASN A 101 -1.43 -1.89 -1.45
CA ASN A 101 -1.94 -0.87 -2.37
C ASN A 101 -3.15 -0.10 -1.79
N ALA A 102 -3.22 1.20 -2.07
CA ALA A 102 -4.30 2.05 -1.58
C ALA A 102 -5.68 1.67 -2.14
N ARG A 103 -6.59 1.39 -1.21
CA ARG A 103 -8.03 1.19 -1.48
C ARG A 103 -8.76 2.54 -1.47
N PRO A 104 -9.85 2.73 -2.25
CA PRO A 104 -10.64 3.96 -2.24
C PRO A 104 -11.04 4.36 -0.81
N ALA A 105 -10.71 5.59 -0.41
CA ALA A 105 -10.86 6.03 0.98
C ALA A 105 -12.32 5.98 1.45
N SER A 106 -12.54 5.52 2.67
CA SER A 106 -13.85 5.62 3.32
C SER A 106 -14.26 7.10 3.38
N GLY A 107 -15.49 7.40 2.93
CA GLY A 107 -15.94 8.78 2.84
C GLY A 107 -15.33 9.61 1.69
N THR A 108 -14.77 9.01 0.63
CA THR A 108 -14.36 9.73 -0.60
C THR A 108 -15.46 10.68 -1.10
N LEU A 109 -16.73 10.24 -1.12
CA LEU A 109 -17.89 11.06 -1.51
C LEU A 109 -18.26 12.18 -0.51
N ASN A 110 -17.71 12.13 0.71
CA ASN A 110 -17.82 13.17 1.75
C ASN A 110 -16.58 14.09 1.80
N GLY A 111 -15.60 13.92 0.91
CA GLY A 111 -14.40 14.76 0.83
C GLY A 111 -13.17 14.21 1.56
N ALA A 112 -13.12 12.91 1.89
CA ALA A 112 -11.85 12.26 2.22
C ALA A 112 -10.84 12.49 1.07
N THR A 113 -9.59 12.81 1.39
CA THR A 113 -8.61 13.35 0.43
C THR A 113 -7.63 12.31 -0.11
N GLY A 114 -7.76 11.06 0.29
CA GLY A 114 -6.88 9.98 -0.13
C GLY A 114 -6.83 8.82 0.86
N SER A 115 -6.14 7.76 0.45
CA SER A 115 -5.79 6.58 1.21
C SER A 115 -4.35 6.24 0.85
N TYR A 116 -3.47 6.04 1.82
CA TYR A 116 -2.04 5.86 1.53
C TYR A 116 -1.63 4.41 1.33
N GLY A 117 -2.54 3.44 1.46
CA GLY A 117 -2.18 2.02 1.52
C GLY A 117 -1.33 1.72 2.77
N ASP A 118 -0.61 0.60 2.76
CA ASP A 118 0.42 0.33 3.75
C ASP A 118 1.80 0.54 3.13
N TYR A 119 2.52 1.51 3.68
CA TYR A 119 3.85 1.89 3.20
C TYR A 119 4.94 0.92 3.69
N GLU A 120 4.82 0.41 4.92
CA GLU A 120 5.84 -0.46 5.51
C GLU A 120 5.71 -1.87 4.95
N GLU A 121 4.49 -2.41 4.86
CA GLU A 121 4.20 -3.69 4.20
C GLU A 121 4.73 -3.70 2.77
N CYS A 122 4.49 -2.64 2.00
CA CYS A 122 4.97 -2.54 0.63
C CYS A 122 6.49 -2.71 0.52
N LEU A 123 7.24 -2.10 1.43
CA LEU A 123 8.70 -2.09 1.39
C LEU A 123 9.34 -3.37 1.92
N ASP A 124 8.61 -4.11 2.77
CA ASP A 124 9.04 -5.39 3.31
C ASP A 124 8.79 -6.55 2.32
N VAL A 125 7.98 -6.33 1.27
CA VAL A 125 7.81 -7.29 0.17
C VAL A 125 9.15 -7.56 -0.51
N HIS A 126 9.57 -8.83 -0.45
CA HIS A 126 10.71 -9.36 -1.17
C HIS A 126 10.37 -10.74 -1.75
N HIS A 127 10.88 -11.01 -2.95
CA HIS A 127 10.78 -12.30 -3.61
C HIS A 127 12.07 -12.59 -4.36
N GLN A 128 12.73 -13.69 -3.96
CA GLN A 128 13.91 -14.23 -4.64
C GLN A 128 13.48 -15.41 -5.53
N PRO A 129 13.53 -15.28 -6.87
CA PRO A 129 13.20 -16.39 -7.77
C PRO A 129 14.28 -17.49 -7.74
N SER A 130 13.86 -18.75 -7.61
CA SER A 130 14.77 -19.92 -7.60
C SER A 130 15.41 -20.24 -8.96
N ASN A 131 14.93 -19.64 -10.04
CA ASN A 131 15.40 -19.84 -11.42
C ASN A 131 16.57 -18.93 -11.82
N GLY A 132 17.05 -18.07 -10.92
CA GLY A 132 18.12 -17.10 -11.19
C GLY A 132 17.65 -15.78 -11.81
N ASP A 133 16.34 -15.56 -11.93
CA ASP A 133 15.80 -14.25 -12.30
C ASP A 133 16.13 -13.18 -11.24
N ALA A 134 16.12 -11.91 -11.65
CA ALA A 134 16.29 -10.77 -10.76
C ALA A 134 15.31 -10.79 -9.57
N ALA A 135 15.84 -10.47 -8.39
CA ALA A 135 15.06 -10.32 -7.17
C ALA A 135 14.02 -9.19 -7.30
N ILE A 136 12.79 -9.46 -6.87
CA ILE A 136 11.72 -8.47 -6.83
C ILE A 136 11.60 -7.97 -5.40
N TYR A 137 11.68 -6.66 -5.21
CA TYR A 137 11.31 -5.98 -3.96
C TYR A 137 10.16 -5.01 -4.26
N GLY A 138 9.38 -4.68 -3.25
CA GLY A 138 8.37 -3.65 -3.36
C GLY A 138 8.96 -2.23 -3.35
N GLN A 139 8.25 -1.35 -4.05
CA GLN A 139 8.51 0.07 -4.16
C GLN A 139 7.19 0.81 -3.99
N TYR A 140 7.17 1.73 -3.04
CA TYR A 140 6.01 2.54 -2.73
C TYR A 140 6.01 3.82 -3.58
N CYS A 141 4.99 4.01 -4.40
CA CYS A 141 4.80 5.21 -5.23
C CYS A 141 3.58 6.01 -4.77
N THR A 142 3.66 7.34 -4.82
CA THR A 142 2.50 8.21 -4.49
C THR A 142 1.87 8.78 -5.76
N LEU A 143 0.60 8.45 -5.98
CA LEU A 143 -0.26 8.97 -7.03
C LEU A 143 -1.22 10.02 -6.47
N PHE A 144 -1.19 11.24 -7.02
CA PHE A 144 -2.26 12.22 -6.89
C PHE A 144 -3.15 12.19 -8.13
N MET A 145 -4.46 11.98 -7.97
CA MET A 145 -5.42 11.97 -9.09
C MET A 145 -6.64 12.85 -8.81
N THR A 146 -7.19 13.49 -9.84
CA THR A 146 -8.38 14.35 -9.76
C THR A 146 -9.46 13.87 -10.70
N LEU A 147 -10.71 13.85 -10.21
CA LEU A 147 -11.89 13.47 -10.99
C LEU A 147 -12.14 14.48 -12.14
N PRO A 148 -12.63 14.03 -13.30
CA PRO A 148 -13.06 14.92 -14.37
C PRO A 148 -14.11 15.90 -13.84
N LEU A 149 -13.88 17.21 -14.04
CA LEU A 149 -14.70 18.28 -13.43
C LEU A 149 -16.20 18.14 -13.76
N GLY A 150 -16.52 17.75 -14.99
CA GLY A 150 -17.89 17.51 -15.44
C GLY A 150 -18.57 16.31 -14.77
N PHE A 151 -17.82 15.27 -14.41
CA PHE A 151 -18.34 14.14 -13.64
C PHE A 151 -18.56 14.54 -12.18
N ALA A 152 -17.54 15.13 -11.54
CA ALA A 152 -17.60 15.60 -10.15
C ALA A 152 -18.79 16.54 -9.90
N ARG A 153 -19.01 17.52 -10.80
CA ARG A 153 -20.14 18.46 -10.71
C ARG A 153 -21.49 17.76 -10.83
N LYS A 154 -21.68 16.87 -11.81
CA LYS A 154 -22.94 16.12 -12.01
C LYS A 154 -23.26 15.23 -10.81
N SER A 155 -22.26 14.49 -10.32
CA SER A 155 -22.40 13.61 -9.15
C SER A 155 -22.77 14.41 -7.89
N ALA A 156 -22.11 15.53 -7.63
CA ALA A 156 -22.40 16.37 -6.48
C ALA A 156 -23.77 17.05 -6.56
N GLN A 157 -24.20 17.52 -7.75
CA GLN A 157 -25.55 18.05 -7.97
C GLN A 157 -26.64 16.98 -7.74
N ARG A 158 -26.39 15.73 -8.14
CA ARG A 158 -27.31 14.61 -7.88
C ARG A 158 -27.41 14.31 -6.38
N MET A 159 -26.28 14.18 -5.68
CA MET A 159 -26.25 14.00 -4.23
C MET A 159 -26.93 15.16 -3.47
N GLN A 160 -26.81 16.39 -3.96
CA GLN A 160 -27.52 17.54 -3.39
C GLN A 160 -29.04 17.46 -3.63
N LYS A 161 -29.48 17.05 -4.84
CA LYS A 161 -30.90 16.83 -5.16
C LYS A 161 -31.52 15.73 -4.28
N ASP A 162 -30.79 14.65 -4.08
CA ASP A 162 -31.24 13.47 -3.33
C ASP A 162 -31.11 13.68 -1.79
N GLY A 163 -30.70 14.87 -1.33
CA GLY A 163 -30.72 15.27 0.08
C GLY A 163 -29.48 14.92 0.91
N TYR A 164 -28.50 14.20 0.35
CA TYR A 164 -27.26 13.83 1.06
C TYR A 164 -26.42 15.03 1.52
N PHE A 165 -26.62 16.19 0.89
CA PHE A 165 -25.92 17.45 1.20
C PHE A 165 -26.84 18.54 1.77
N LEU A 166 -27.96 18.18 2.41
CA LEU A 166 -28.79 19.14 3.15
C LEU A 166 -27.95 19.93 4.18
N GLY A 167 -28.14 21.26 4.21
CA GLY A 167 -27.35 22.17 5.05
C GLY A 167 -25.92 22.46 4.55
N ARG A 168 -25.38 21.69 3.60
CA ARG A 168 -24.10 22.01 2.94
C ARG A 168 -24.36 22.99 1.79
N ARG A 169 -23.40 23.89 1.55
CA ARG A 169 -23.45 24.80 0.40
C ARG A 169 -23.35 24.00 -0.90
N SER A 170 -23.96 24.52 -1.98
CA SER A 170 -23.83 23.90 -3.31
C SER A 170 -22.35 23.89 -3.75
N PRO A 171 -21.92 22.89 -4.57
CA PRO A 171 -20.55 22.82 -5.08
C PRO A 171 -20.07 24.11 -5.76
N ASP A 172 -21.00 24.84 -6.36
CA ASP A 172 -20.76 26.05 -7.14
C ASP A 172 -20.81 27.35 -6.28
N PHE A 173 -21.00 27.27 -4.95
CA PHE A 173 -21.31 28.42 -4.07
C PHE A 173 -20.18 29.47 -3.97
N PHE A 174 -18.93 29.04 -3.80
CA PHE A 174 -17.77 29.94 -3.67
C PHE A 174 -17.13 30.26 -5.03
N SER A 175 -17.30 29.36 -6.00
CA SER A 175 -16.79 29.44 -7.35
C SER A 175 -17.56 28.47 -8.21
N SER A 176 -17.87 28.81 -9.47
CA SER A 176 -18.40 27.87 -10.48
C SER A 176 -17.44 26.73 -10.86
N ASP A 177 -16.29 26.70 -10.19
CA ASP A 177 -15.20 25.76 -10.34
C ASP A 177 -15.27 24.69 -9.25
N ALA A 178 -15.74 23.50 -9.62
CA ALA A 178 -15.90 22.38 -8.69
C ALA A 178 -14.57 21.82 -8.14
N ARG A 179 -13.40 22.35 -8.56
CA ARG A 179 -12.09 22.12 -7.88
C ARG A 179 -12.13 22.53 -6.41
N SER A 180 -13.01 23.46 -6.02
CA SER A 180 -13.20 23.88 -4.62
C SER A 180 -13.75 22.78 -3.70
N TYR A 181 -14.42 21.75 -4.26
CA TYR A 181 -14.98 20.62 -3.49
C TYR A 181 -14.16 19.33 -3.63
N PHE A 182 -13.65 19.02 -4.82
CA PHE A 182 -12.84 17.83 -5.06
C PHE A 182 -11.38 18.20 -5.31
N LYS A 183 -10.59 18.29 -4.23
CA LYS A 183 -9.14 18.54 -4.25
C LYS A 183 -8.29 17.34 -4.67
N GLY A 184 -8.87 16.38 -5.39
CA GLY A 184 -8.21 15.13 -5.76
C GLY A 184 -8.21 14.06 -4.65
N GLN A 185 -7.53 12.96 -4.95
CA GLN A 185 -7.24 11.82 -4.07
C GLN A 185 -5.74 11.57 -4.12
N ARG A 186 -5.09 11.42 -2.96
CA ARG A 186 -3.76 10.80 -2.86
C ARG A 186 -3.92 9.29 -2.65
N LEU A 187 -3.19 8.49 -3.42
CA LEU A 187 -3.20 7.04 -3.38
C LEU A 187 -1.75 6.55 -3.29
N GLY A 188 -1.46 5.68 -2.33
CA GLY A 188 -0.24 4.88 -2.33
C GLY A 188 -0.39 3.69 -3.28
N LEU A 189 0.64 3.43 -4.07
CA LEU A 189 0.71 2.28 -4.97
C LEU A 189 1.94 1.45 -4.61
N CYS A 190 1.77 0.14 -4.45
CA CYS A 190 2.89 -0.77 -4.28
C CYS A 190 3.16 -1.49 -5.61
N LEU A 191 4.38 -1.31 -6.12
CA LEU A 191 4.83 -1.80 -7.43
C LEU A 191 6.19 -2.48 -7.28
N PRO A 192 6.62 -3.34 -8.23
CA PRO A 192 7.95 -3.91 -8.19
C PRO A 192 9.02 -2.84 -8.45
N GLN A 193 10.11 -2.85 -7.69
CA GLN A 193 11.21 -1.86 -7.77
C GLN A 193 11.91 -1.76 -9.13
N LEU A 194 11.68 -2.73 -10.04
CA LEU A 194 12.21 -2.73 -11.39
C LEU A 194 11.49 -1.72 -12.29
N CYS A 195 10.36 -1.17 -11.85
CA CYS A 195 9.67 -0.08 -12.52
C CYS A 195 10.29 1.28 -12.16
N THR A 196 10.75 2.00 -13.18
CA THR A 196 11.19 3.39 -13.01
C THR A 196 9.99 4.30 -12.74
N ILE A 197 10.22 5.48 -12.17
CA ILE A 197 9.14 6.46 -11.95
C ILE A 197 8.45 6.89 -13.26
N ASP A 198 9.14 6.81 -14.39
CA ASP A 198 8.60 7.14 -15.70
C ASP A 198 7.77 5.98 -16.29
N ASP A 199 8.14 4.71 -16.05
CA ASP A 199 7.27 3.55 -16.29
C ASP A 199 5.95 3.69 -15.52
N VAL A 200 6.03 4.07 -14.24
CA VAL A 200 4.86 4.26 -13.36
C VAL A 200 3.97 5.40 -13.87
N ARG A 201 4.56 6.53 -14.26
CA ARG A 201 3.82 7.63 -14.92
C ARG A 201 3.16 7.16 -16.22
N ARG A 202 3.86 6.37 -17.05
CA ARG A 202 3.33 5.86 -18.32
C ARG A 202 2.14 4.93 -18.10
N MET A 203 2.27 3.94 -17.21
CA MET A 203 1.17 3.03 -16.84
C MET A 203 -0.08 3.78 -16.36
N ILE A 204 0.10 4.79 -15.52
CA ILE A 204 -0.99 5.57 -14.97
C ILE A 204 -1.64 6.45 -16.06
N SER A 205 -0.85 7.05 -16.95
CA SER A 205 -1.37 7.82 -18.09
C SER A 205 -2.26 6.97 -19.01
N LEU A 206 -1.78 5.79 -19.41
CA LEU A 206 -2.51 4.82 -20.23
C LEU A 206 -3.85 4.42 -19.59
N THR A 207 -3.89 4.32 -18.26
CA THR A 207 -5.06 3.85 -17.51
C THR A 207 -6.06 4.98 -17.22
N LEU A 208 -5.59 6.21 -16.95
CA LEU A 208 -6.42 7.31 -16.43
C LEU A 208 -6.79 8.38 -17.45
N ASP A 209 -5.95 8.64 -18.47
CA ASP A 209 -6.22 9.65 -19.49
C ASP A 209 -7.44 9.35 -20.36
N PRO A 210 -7.75 8.09 -20.76
CA PRO A 210 -8.98 7.76 -21.50
C PRO A 210 -10.27 8.17 -20.77
N TYR A 211 -10.21 8.30 -19.45
CA TYR A 211 -11.32 8.73 -18.60
C TYR A 211 -11.28 10.23 -18.24
N GLY A 212 -10.23 10.95 -18.65
CA GLY A 212 -10.06 12.40 -18.42
C GLY A 212 -9.68 12.78 -16.98
N PHE A 213 -9.12 11.87 -16.20
CA PHE A 213 -8.58 12.17 -14.88
C PHE A 213 -7.24 12.88 -15.02
N LYS A 214 -7.03 13.99 -14.29
CA LYS A 214 -5.67 14.56 -14.20
C LYS A 214 -4.92 13.84 -13.10
N HIS A 215 -3.73 13.36 -13.41
CA HIS A 215 -2.91 12.54 -12.53
C HIS A 215 -1.49 13.11 -12.41
N HIS A 216 -0.81 12.80 -11.31
CA HIS A 216 0.57 13.18 -11.05
C HIS A 216 1.21 12.14 -10.11
N VAL A 217 2.40 11.66 -10.45
CA VAL A 217 3.19 10.76 -9.59
C VAL A 217 4.26 11.59 -8.90
N SER A 218 4.09 11.81 -7.59
CA SER A 218 4.95 12.70 -6.79
C SER A 218 6.35 12.13 -6.60
N GLY A 219 6.45 10.82 -6.39
CA GLY A 219 7.69 10.12 -6.09
C GLY A 219 7.46 8.64 -5.82
N CYS A 220 8.54 7.87 -5.84
CA CYS A 220 8.59 6.47 -5.47
C CYS A 220 9.80 6.21 -4.55
N ASP A 221 9.68 5.25 -3.64
CA ASP A 221 10.70 4.91 -2.65
C ASP A 221 10.79 3.39 -2.46
N SER A 222 11.98 2.85 -2.19
CA SER A 222 12.25 1.40 -2.11
C SER A 222 13.28 1.07 -1.03
N ILE A 223 13.41 -0.23 -0.69
CA ILE A 223 14.40 -0.68 0.29
C ILE A 223 15.85 -0.62 -0.21
N LEU A 224 16.07 -0.58 -1.53
CA LEU A 224 17.40 -0.45 -2.13
C LEU A 224 17.83 1.00 -2.38
N ASN A 225 16.99 1.99 -2.04
CA ASN A 225 17.34 3.40 -2.19
C ASN A 225 18.28 3.86 -1.07
N GLU A 226 19.55 4.13 -1.39
CA GLU A 226 20.57 4.52 -0.38
C GLU A 226 20.28 5.89 0.27
N GLU A 227 19.57 6.80 -0.42
CA GLU A 227 19.15 8.10 0.11
C GLU A 227 17.89 8.02 1.00
N ARG A 228 17.74 6.95 1.80
CA ARG A 228 16.54 6.62 2.61
C ARG A 228 16.31 7.53 3.84
N GLY A 229 16.54 8.83 3.67
CA GLY A 229 16.14 9.88 4.62
C GLY A 229 14.63 10.02 4.66
N TRP A 230 13.97 9.18 5.46
CA TRP A 230 12.52 9.11 5.63
C TRP A 230 11.92 10.50 5.84
N ASN A 231 11.17 11.00 4.85
CA ASN A 231 10.54 12.30 4.92
C ASN A 231 9.06 12.22 4.54
N PRO A 232 8.14 12.06 5.52
CA PRO A 232 6.71 11.95 5.24
C PRO A 232 6.14 13.22 4.57
N ILE A 233 6.85 14.35 4.64
CA ILE A 233 6.47 15.58 3.93
C ILE A 233 6.66 15.41 2.41
N ARG A 234 7.68 14.67 1.93
CA ARG A 234 7.86 14.42 0.49
C ARG A 234 6.77 13.53 -0.11
N ILE A 235 6.22 12.62 0.69
CA ILE A 235 5.09 11.76 0.30
C ILE A 235 3.76 12.53 0.39
N GLY A 236 3.60 13.41 1.39
CA GLY A 236 2.35 14.14 1.63
C GLY A 236 2.16 15.47 0.88
N MET A 237 3.22 16.12 0.40
CA MET A 237 3.18 17.53 -0.04
C MET A 237 3.39 17.73 -1.56
N VAL A 238 2.29 17.56 -2.31
CA VAL A 238 2.02 18.18 -3.63
C VAL A 238 0.56 18.63 -3.67
#